data_AF-A0A1B3PN64-F1
#
_entry.id   AF-A0A1B3PN64-F1
#
_cell.length_a   1.000
_cell.length_b   1.000
_cell.length_c   1.000
_cell.angle_alpha   90.00
_cell.angle_beta   90.00
_cell.angle_gamma   90.00
#
_symmetry.space_group_name_H-M   'P 1'
#
loop_
_entity.id
_entity.type
_entity.pdbx_description
1 polymer ?
#
loop_
_entity_poly.entity_id
_entity_poly.type
_entity_poly.pdbx_seq_one_letter_code
_entity_poly.pdbx_strand_id
1 'polypeptide(L)'
;MRWSQPNVRTPIDDLLGRDKPASTAWVRHQGLERIRQAMLTSLAGGTGGEVARMNIRVRYAADIEALWYLRNDLFSTLTAVRGEYTARTTLEQVTALFQGQLPTALRAPLEHARHASH
;
A
#
# COMPACT_ATOMS: atom_id res chain seq x y z
N MET A 1 -36.84 -30.82 -22.54
CA MET A 1 -36.68 -29.77 -21.51
C MET A 1 -35.53 -28.87 -21.93
N ARG A 2 -35.83 -27.72 -22.53
CA ARG A 2 -34.86 -26.71 -22.99
C ARG A 2 -34.76 -25.64 -21.90
N TRP A 3 -33.68 -25.66 -21.13
CA TRP A 3 -33.44 -24.67 -20.09
C TRP A 3 -32.56 -23.55 -20.64
N SER A 4 -33.07 -22.35 -20.43
CA SER A 4 -32.72 -21.11 -21.11
C SER A 4 -31.43 -20.48 -20.60
N GLN A 5 -30.74 -19.77 -21.48
CA GLN A 5 -29.57 -18.93 -21.16
C GLN A 5 -29.95 -17.81 -20.18
N PRO A 6 -29.12 -17.50 -19.17
CA PRO A 6 -29.24 -16.25 -18.44
C PRO A 6 -28.50 -15.13 -19.18
N ASN A 7 -29.31 -14.23 -19.70
CA ASN A 7 -29.05 -12.88 -20.20
C ASN A 7 -27.95 -12.13 -19.41
N VAL A 8 -26.85 -11.77 -20.09
CA VAL A 8 -25.81 -10.89 -19.54
C VAL A 8 -26.37 -9.46 -19.53
N ARG A 9 -26.73 -8.96 -18.34
CA ARG A 9 -27.12 -7.56 -18.15
C ARG A 9 -25.85 -6.72 -18.03
N THR A 10 -25.55 -5.90 -19.03
CA THR A 10 -24.55 -4.83 -18.94
C THR A 10 -25.06 -3.72 -18.01
N PRO A 11 -24.23 -3.21 -17.08
CA PRO A 11 -24.61 -2.09 -16.24
C PRO A 11 -24.59 -0.79 -17.05
N ILE A 12 -25.68 -0.05 -16.90
CA ILE A 12 -26.03 1.24 -17.51
C ILE A 12 -25.32 2.40 -16.78
N ASP A 13 -24.22 2.12 -16.07
CA ASP A 13 -23.45 3.05 -15.23
C ASP A 13 -22.67 4.10 -16.06
N ASP A 14 -22.84 4.10 -17.38
CA ASP A 14 -22.13 4.93 -18.35
C ASP A 14 -22.82 6.28 -18.66
N LEU A 15 -23.82 6.70 -17.86
CA LEU A 15 -24.67 7.85 -18.20
C LEU A 15 -24.79 8.93 -17.11
N LEU A 16 -23.81 9.02 -16.21
CA LEU A 16 -23.66 10.19 -15.34
C LEU A 16 -22.18 10.51 -15.09
N GLY A 17 -21.50 10.93 -16.16
CA GLY A 17 -20.52 12.02 -16.13
C GLY A 17 -19.51 12.03 -14.97
N ARG A 18 -18.89 10.88 -14.67
CA ARG A 18 -17.71 10.83 -13.81
C ARG A 18 -16.74 9.76 -14.31
N ASP A 19 -16.21 9.99 -15.50
CA ASP A 19 -14.95 9.40 -15.92
C ASP A 19 -13.83 9.81 -14.96
N LYS A 20 -13.31 8.84 -14.18
CA LYS A 20 -11.87 8.53 -14.10
C LYS A 20 -11.59 7.23 -13.32
N PRO A 21 -10.59 6.43 -13.76
CA PRO A 21 -10.87 5.27 -14.59
C PRO A 21 -10.13 4.00 -14.12
N ALA A 22 -10.48 2.86 -14.72
CA ALA A 22 -9.72 1.61 -14.62
C ALA A 22 -8.20 1.78 -14.88
N SER A 23 -7.76 2.83 -15.60
CA SER A 23 -6.35 3.15 -15.87
C SER A 23 -5.54 3.53 -14.62
N THR A 24 -6.18 4.05 -13.56
CA THR A 24 -5.47 4.34 -12.30
C THR A 24 -5.45 3.16 -11.34
N ALA A 25 -6.36 2.19 -11.50
CA ALA A 25 -6.40 0.99 -10.68
C ALA A 25 -5.15 0.12 -10.89
N TRP A 26 -4.69 -0.02 -12.15
CA TRP A 26 -3.43 -0.70 -12.47
C TRP A 26 -2.20 0.00 -11.89
N VAL A 27 -2.16 1.34 -11.92
CA VAL A 27 -1.06 2.13 -11.33
C VAL A 27 -1.04 1.98 -9.81
N ARG A 28 -2.21 2.01 -9.15
CA ARG A 28 -2.33 1.74 -7.71
C ARG A 28 -1.91 0.31 -7.35
N HIS A 29 -2.29 -0.68 -8.17
CA HIS A 29 -1.90 -2.07 -7.98
C HIS A 29 -0.39 -2.29 -8.17
N GLN A 30 0.22 -1.63 -9.15
CA GLN A 30 1.68 -1.65 -9.34
C GLN A 30 2.42 -0.96 -8.18
N GLY A 31 1.90 0.15 -7.67
CA GLY A 31 2.43 0.81 -6.47
C GLY A 31 2.39 -0.10 -5.25
N LEU A 32 1.26 -0.78 -5.04
CA LEU A 32 1.06 -1.75 -3.98
C LEU A 32 2.09 -2.89 -4.04
N GLU A 33 2.23 -3.57 -5.18
CA GLU A 33 3.16 -4.69 -5.32
C GLU A 33 4.62 -4.25 -5.18
N ARG A 34 4.98 -3.06 -5.70
CA ARG A 34 6.33 -2.52 -5.53
C ARG A 34 6.69 -2.32 -4.06
N ILE A 35 5.77 -1.73 -3.28
CA ILE A 35 5.99 -1.50 -1.85
C ILE A 35 6.05 -2.85 -1.11
N ARG A 36 5.15 -3.79 -1.44
CA ARG A 36 5.14 -5.14 -0.87
C ARG A 36 6.48 -5.84 -1.08
N GLN A 37 7.01 -5.83 -2.31
CA GLN A 37 8.31 -6.41 -2.64
C GLN A 37 9.45 -5.76 -1.86
N ALA A 38 9.46 -4.42 -1.74
CA ALA A 38 10.49 -3.72 -0.97
C ALA A 38 10.46 -4.12 0.52
N MET A 39 9.28 -4.20 1.13
CA MET A 39 9.12 -4.65 2.51
C MET A 39 9.56 -6.11 2.68
N LEU A 40 9.17 -7.03 1.78
CA LEU A 40 9.62 -8.42 1.83
C LEU A 40 11.15 -8.56 1.66
N THR A 41 11.74 -7.77 0.77
CA THR A 41 13.19 -7.74 0.55
C THR A 41 13.94 -7.27 1.80
N SER A 42 13.39 -6.29 2.54
CA SER A 42 13.99 -5.85 3.81
C SER A 42 14.07 -6.95 4.88
N LEU A 43 13.13 -7.89 4.84
CA LEU A 43 13.08 -9.04 5.74
C LEU A 43 13.99 -10.20 5.30
N ALA A 44 14.49 -10.17 4.06
CA ALA A 44 15.30 -11.25 3.50
C ALA A 44 16.63 -11.41 4.26
N GLY A 45 16.97 -12.63 4.66
CA GLY A 45 18.15 -12.93 5.48
C GLY A 45 17.94 -12.81 6.99
N GLY A 46 16.78 -12.30 7.43
CA GLY A 46 16.33 -12.46 8.81
C GLY A 46 15.75 -13.87 9.05
N THR A 47 15.94 -14.41 10.25
CA THR A 47 15.36 -15.70 10.65
C THR A 47 14.56 -15.54 11.95
N GLY A 48 13.64 -16.48 12.22
CA GLY A 48 12.84 -16.49 13.44
C GLY A 48 11.35 -16.24 13.22
N GLY A 49 10.57 -16.53 14.27
CA GLY A 49 9.10 -16.50 14.20
C GLY A 49 8.52 -15.10 13.96
N GLU A 50 9.17 -14.04 14.43
CA GLU A 50 8.74 -12.66 14.19
C GLU A 50 8.91 -12.26 12.72
N VAL A 51 10.04 -12.59 12.12
CA VAL A 51 10.31 -12.36 10.68
C VAL A 51 9.35 -13.16 9.81
N ALA A 52 9.05 -14.41 10.18
CA ALA A 52 8.09 -15.24 9.46
C ALA A 52 6.66 -14.67 9.55
N ARG A 53 6.20 -14.28 10.74
CA ARG A 53 4.90 -13.61 10.94
C ARG A 53 4.82 -12.30 10.15
N MET A 54 5.89 -11.50 10.16
CA MET A 54 5.93 -10.25 9.41
C MET A 54 5.87 -10.49 7.88
N ASN A 55 6.59 -11.50 7.38
CA ASN A 55 6.51 -11.90 5.97
C ASN A 55 5.08 -12.22 5.53
N ILE A 56 4.34 -12.98 6.34
CA ILE A 56 2.95 -13.34 6.06
C ILE A 56 2.08 -12.07 6.05
N ARG A 57 2.18 -11.22 7.08
CA ARG A 57 1.40 -9.96 7.17
C ARG A 57 1.62 -9.07 5.94
N VAL A 58 2.88 -8.87 5.52
CA VAL A 58 3.21 -8.06 4.33
C VAL A 58 2.69 -8.71 3.05
N ARG A 59 2.86 -10.03 2.89
CA ARG A 59 2.43 -10.76 1.69
C ARG A 59 0.92 -10.68 1.46
N TYR A 60 0.12 -10.72 2.53
CA TYR A 60 -1.34 -10.74 2.46
C TYR A 60 -2.02 -9.41 2.77
N ALA A 61 -1.26 -8.31 2.92
CA ALA A 61 -1.85 -6.98 3.05
C ALA A 61 -2.69 -6.65 1.81
N ALA A 62 -3.95 -6.27 2.03
CA ALA A 62 -4.96 -6.10 0.98
C ALA A 62 -4.72 -4.84 0.12
N ASP A 63 -4.17 -3.79 0.72
CA ASP A 63 -4.02 -2.48 0.09
C ASP A 63 -2.82 -1.70 0.65
N ILE A 64 -2.63 -0.49 0.12
CA ILE A 64 -1.50 0.40 0.45
C ILE A 64 -1.60 0.93 1.87
N GLU A 65 -2.81 1.12 2.41
CA GLU A 65 -3.03 1.60 3.77
C GLU A 65 -2.66 0.51 4.79
N ALA A 66 -3.03 -0.75 4.53
CA ALA A 66 -2.59 -1.88 5.33
C ALA A 66 -1.05 -1.98 5.38
N LEU A 67 -0.36 -1.80 4.25
CA LEU A 67 1.11 -1.76 4.22
C LEU A 67 1.67 -0.53 4.97
N TRP A 68 1.01 0.62 4.88
CA TRP A 68 1.43 1.83 5.59
C TRP A 68 1.41 1.63 7.11
N TYR A 69 0.36 1.00 7.64
CA TYR A 69 0.30 0.69 9.07
C TYR A 69 1.32 -0.37 9.49
N LEU A 70 1.58 -1.37 8.63
CA LEU A 70 2.61 -2.38 8.88
C LEU A 70 4.04 -1.82 8.95
N ARG A 71 4.27 -0.60 8.44
CA ARG A 71 5.57 0.07 8.51
C ARG A 71 6.14 0.13 9.93
N ASN A 72 5.32 0.46 10.93
CA ASN A 72 5.81 0.58 12.31
C ASN A 72 6.15 -0.79 12.91
N ASP A 73 5.31 -1.80 12.69
CA ASP A 73 5.65 -3.16 13.11
C ASP A 73 6.89 -3.71 12.38
N LEU A 74 7.06 -3.36 11.09
CA LEU A 74 8.24 -3.72 10.32
C LEU A 74 9.49 -3.11 10.93
N PHE A 75 9.45 -1.83 11.35
CA PHE A 75 10.56 -1.19 12.04
C PHE A 75 10.93 -1.94 13.33
N SER A 76 9.95 -2.26 14.19
CA SER A 76 10.21 -3.04 15.41
C SER A 76 10.84 -4.39 15.11
N THR A 77 10.36 -5.08 14.07
CA THR A 77 10.91 -6.38 13.63
C THR A 77 12.35 -6.23 13.12
N LEU A 78 12.63 -5.20 12.31
CA LEU A 78 13.97 -4.96 11.77
C LEU A 78 14.95 -4.54 12.87
N THR A 79 14.51 -3.73 13.83
CA THR A 79 15.34 -3.31 14.98
C THR A 79 15.76 -4.51 15.81
N ALA A 80 14.85 -5.45 16.08
CA ALA A 80 15.15 -6.67 16.82
C ALA A 80 16.19 -7.57 16.10
N VAL A 81 16.17 -7.61 14.77
CA VAL A 81 17.01 -8.53 13.97
C VAL A 81 18.34 -7.91 13.55
N ARG A 82 18.37 -6.60 13.25
CA ARG A 82 19.50 -5.92 12.61
C ARG A 82 20.01 -4.69 13.37
N GLY A 83 19.34 -4.30 14.45
CA GLY A 83 19.62 -3.07 15.18
C GLY A 83 18.95 -1.84 14.57
N GLU A 84 18.85 -0.80 15.39
CA GLU A 84 18.04 0.39 15.10
C GLU A 84 18.53 1.19 13.90
N TYR A 85 19.85 1.36 13.74
CA TYR A 85 20.42 2.18 12.67
C TYR A 85 20.07 1.63 11.27
N THR A 86 20.26 0.32 11.07
CA THR A 86 19.89 -0.35 9.83
C THR A 86 18.38 -0.33 9.63
N ALA A 87 17.61 -0.62 10.68
CA ALA A 87 16.16 -0.59 10.63
C ALA A 87 15.62 0.79 10.21
N ARG A 88 16.17 1.86 10.77
CA ARG A 88 15.82 3.25 10.45
C ARG A 88 16.08 3.57 8.99
N THR A 89 17.29 3.31 8.50
CA THR A 89 17.68 3.57 7.10
C THR A 89 16.76 2.83 6.13
N THR A 90 16.50 1.55 6.40
CA THR A 90 15.59 0.73 5.59
C THR A 90 14.15 1.24 5.64
N LEU A 91 13.68 1.64 6.81
CA LEU A 91 12.34 2.19 6.98
C LEU A 91 12.17 3.46 6.17
N GLU A 92 13.13 4.39 6.21
CA GLU A 92 13.09 5.65 5.46
C GLU A 92 12.99 5.41 3.94
N GLN A 93 13.79 4.48 3.41
CA GLN A 93 13.72 4.07 2.00
C GLN A 93 12.35 3.51 1.62
N VAL A 94 11.80 2.62 2.44
CA VAL A 94 10.45 2.05 2.22
C VAL A 94 9.37 3.13 2.33
N THR A 95 9.50 4.06 3.27
CA THR A 95 8.55 5.18 3.49
C THR A 95 8.44 6.06 2.26
N ALA A 96 9.57 6.33 1.60
CA ALA A 96 9.60 7.15 0.40
C ALA A 96 8.75 6.56 -0.74
N LEU A 97 8.60 5.23 -0.80
CA LEU A 97 7.79 4.55 -1.83
C LEU A 97 6.29 4.79 -1.66
N PHE A 98 5.82 5.19 -0.47
CA PHE A 98 4.42 5.53 -0.21
C PHE A 98 4.05 6.93 -0.71
N GLN A 99 5.03 7.78 -1.03
CA GLN A 99 4.78 9.15 -1.48
C GLN A 99 4.00 9.15 -2.80
N GLY A 100 2.88 9.87 -2.81
CA GLY A 100 1.97 9.91 -3.97
C GLY A 100 1.08 8.68 -4.16
N GLN A 101 1.21 7.65 -3.32
CA GLN A 101 0.36 6.45 -3.34
C GLN A 101 -0.72 6.44 -2.26
N LEU A 102 -0.53 7.23 -1.19
CA LEU A 102 -1.48 7.31 -0.09
C LEU A 102 -2.67 8.23 -0.41
N PRO A 103 -3.90 7.84 0.02
CA PRO A 103 -5.05 8.72 0.05
C PRO A 103 -4.73 10.05 0.74
N THR A 104 -5.35 11.14 0.29
CA THR A 104 -5.11 12.49 0.82
C THR A 104 -5.28 12.57 2.35
N ALA A 105 -6.18 11.78 2.94
CA ALA A 105 -6.41 11.72 4.38
C ALA A 105 -5.21 11.20 5.20
N LEU A 106 -4.34 10.38 4.58
CA LEU A 106 -3.14 9.82 5.22
C LEU A 106 -1.88 10.63 4.90
N ARG A 107 -1.96 11.57 3.96
CA ARG A 107 -0.88 12.53 3.70
C ARG A 107 -0.89 13.53 4.84
N ALA A 108 0.19 13.58 5.62
CA ALA A 108 0.36 14.62 6.63
C ALA A 108 0.05 15.98 5.99
N PRO A 109 -0.80 16.83 6.60
CA PRO A 109 -1.18 18.10 6.00
C PRO A 109 0.05 19.02 5.95
N LEU A 110 0.74 19.05 4.81
CA LEU A 110 1.91 19.90 4.63
C LEU A 110 1.57 21.28 4.08
N GLU A 111 0.33 21.61 3.67
CA GLU A 111 0.13 22.89 2.98
C GLU A 111 -1.34 23.39 2.89
N HIS A 112 -1.93 23.82 4.02
CA HIS A 112 -3.05 24.78 3.98
C HIS A 112 -2.79 26.08 4.75
N ALA A 113 -1.58 26.28 5.28
CA ALA A 113 -1.20 27.46 6.06
C ALA A 113 -0.46 28.55 5.25
N ARG A 114 -0.75 28.74 3.96
CA ARG A 114 -0.11 29.81 3.14
C ARG A 114 -1.07 30.69 2.31
N HIS A 115 -2.37 30.67 2.61
CA HIS A 115 -3.34 31.61 2.01
C HIS A 115 -4.18 32.32 3.07
N ALA A 116 -3.53 33.02 3.99
CA ALA A 116 -4.19 34.00 4.86
C ALA A 116 -3.19 35.11 5.23
N SER A 117 -2.90 35.98 4.27
CA SER A 117 -2.34 37.32 4.51
C SER A 117 -2.67 38.16 3.29
N HIS A 118 -3.85 38.78 3.33
CA HIS A 118 -4.23 39.92 2.52
C HIS A 118 -4.59 41.05 3.49
#